data_AF-X1HQT6-F1
#
_entry.id   AF-X1HQT6-F1
#
_cell.length_a   1.000
_cell.length_b   1.000
_cell.length_c   1.000
_cell.angle_alpha   90.00
_cell.angle_beta   90.00
_cell.angle_gamma   90.00
#
_symmetry.space_group_name_H-M   'P 1'
#
loop_
_entity.id
_entity.type
_entity.pdbx_description
1 polymer ?
#
loop_
_entity_poly.entity_id
_entity_poly.type
_entity_poly.pdbx_seq_one_letter_code
_entity_poly.pdbx_strand_id
1 'polypeptide(L)'
;AAFLVLVMHSGSEAVNTRGIDRVRNKGVLDSRDFQIIDDFVNEAVRELVRTRDFSSVATTRSVILSRRSSKTSVQAQYAERFSRSAYKYISSGFQEAEKLTPEGRKLKVKVNLLILMDGLRDVRLAELAIGMLKDKNTVIRYLAVRSITNAGIVKQLNSGGADNSKLARLIVERLGEPPLLSYESKKGGGCPEVIRLMAEFAAGVNIAQGEDLLGRIADMRMKRYVDWTVKYELLDAAILRLLFEKISSPVPKSMSPGPFGTE
;
A
#
# COMPACT_ATOMS: atom_id res chain seq x y z
N ALA A 1 21.02 25.85 -43.53
CA ALA A 1 20.95 26.15 -42.08
C ALA A 1 20.02 25.14 -41.43
N ALA A 2 20.54 24.25 -40.59
CA ALA A 2 19.75 23.27 -39.85
C ALA A 2 19.52 23.79 -38.42
N PHE A 3 18.27 24.04 -38.06
CA PHE A 3 17.90 24.46 -36.72
C PHE A 3 17.91 23.25 -35.78
N LEU A 4 18.90 23.20 -34.90
CA LEU A 4 18.90 22.34 -33.71
C LEU A 4 17.92 22.94 -32.70
N VAL A 5 16.71 22.38 -32.63
CA VAL A 5 15.77 22.66 -31.55
C VAL A 5 16.29 21.96 -30.30
N LEU A 6 16.99 22.72 -29.46
CA LEU A 6 17.35 22.30 -28.11
C LEU A 6 16.06 22.21 -27.30
N VAL A 7 15.52 21.00 -27.14
CA VAL A 7 14.41 20.75 -26.21
C VAL A 7 14.97 20.91 -24.81
N MET A 8 14.82 22.12 -24.26
CA MET A 8 15.09 22.41 -22.86
C MET A 8 14.17 21.54 -22.00
N HIS A 9 14.72 20.46 -21.45
CA HIS A 9 14.07 19.72 -20.38
C HIS A 9 14.05 20.66 -19.18
N SER A 10 12.86 21.16 -18.82
CA SER A 10 12.65 21.86 -17.56
C SER A 10 13.17 20.96 -16.44
N GLY A 11 14.27 21.40 -15.81
CA GLY A 11 15.00 20.65 -14.81
C GLY A 11 14.09 20.23 -13.66
N SER A 12 14.30 19.02 -13.17
CA SER A 12 13.76 18.60 -11.87
C SER A 12 14.38 19.51 -10.81
N GLU A 13 13.58 20.30 -10.11
CA GLU A 13 14.06 21.07 -8.98
C GLU A 13 14.18 20.12 -7.78
N ALA A 14 15.36 20.06 -7.18
CA ALA A 14 15.58 19.22 -6.01
C ALA A 14 14.75 19.76 -4.83
N VAL A 15 13.86 18.93 -4.30
CA VAL A 15 13.00 19.27 -3.15
C VAL A 15 13.82 19.84 -1.99
N ASN A 16 13.44 20.99 -1.47
CA ASN A 16 14.15 21.61 -0.35
C ASN A 16 13.94 20.82 0.94
N THR A 17 15.02 20.25 1.48
CA THR A 17 14.99 19.38 2.68
C THR A 17 15.41 20.08 3.96
N ARG A 18 15.94 21.32 3.90
CA ARG A 18 16.54 21.98 5.08
C ARG A 18 15.52 22.23 6.19
N GLY A 19 14.32 22.68 5.82
CA GLY A 19 13.24 22.96 6.77
C GLY A 19 12.79 21.70 7.50
N ILE A 20 12.46 20.66 6.73
CA ILE A 20 11.97 19.40 7.30
C ILE A 20 13.03 18.70 8.14
N ASP A 21 14.30 18.73 7.75
CA ASP A 21 15.38 18.13 8.54
C ASP A 21 15.62 18.89 9.86
N ARG A 22 15.40 20.21 9.90
CA ARG A 22 15.39 20.96 11.17
C ARG A 22 14.23 20.52 12.07
N VAL A 23 13.02 20.44 11.52
CA VAL A 23 11.81 20.04 12.27
C VAL A 23 11.96 18.63 12.85
N ARG A 24 12.51 17.68 12.09
CA ARG A 24 12.75 16.29 12.52
C ARG A 24 13.71 16.13 13.70
N ASN A 25 14.49 17.16 14.01
CA ASN A 25 15.46 17.15 15.11
C ASN A 25 15.00 18.00 16.30
N LYS A 26 13.80 18.60 16.25
CA LYS A 26 13.25 19.37 17.37
C LYS A 26 12.71 18.46 18.47
N GLY A 27 12.77 18.93 19.71
CA GLY A 27 12.17 18.25 20.88
C GLY A 27 10.72 18.65 21.15
N VAL A 28 10.22 19.72 20.53
CA VAL A 28 8.82 20.20 20.59
C VAL A 28 8.47 20.78 19.22
N LEU A 29 7.24 20.56 18.75
CA LEU A 29 6.74 21.09 17.48
C LEU A 29 5.68 22.15 17.73
N ASP A 30 5.74 23.23 16.94
CA ASP A 30 4.72 24.28 16.92
C ASP A 30 3.94 24.31 15.59
N SER A 31 2.99 25.23 15.46
CA SER A 31 2.17 25.37 14.24
C SER A 31 2.99 25.69 12.98
N ARG A 32 4.12 26.40 13.12
CA ARG A 32 5.01 26.70 11.99
C ARG A 32 5.75 25.45 11.55
N ASP A 33 6.14 24.59 12.48
CA ASP A 33 6.74 23.29 12.17
C ASP A 33 5.76 22.37 11.43
N PHE A 34 4.47 22.40 11.80
CA PHE A 34 3.43 21.67 11.07
C PHE A 34 3.22 22.16 9.65
N GLN A 35 3.42 23.46 9.40
CA GLN A 35 3.38 24.02 8.05
C GLN A 35 4.60 23.57 7.24
N ILE A 36 5.80 23.56 7.83
CA ILE A 36 7.01 23.07 7.17
C ILE A 36 6.87 21.60 6.74
N ILE A 37 6.23 20.75 7.56
CA ILE A 37 5.91 19.37 7.18
C ILE A 37 4.94 19.33 6.01
N ASP A 38 3.87 20.14 6.05
CA ASP A 38 2.86 20.19 4.99
C ASP A 38 3.46 20.64 3.66
N ASP A 39 4.24 21.73 3.67
CA ASP A 39 4.89 22.30 2.49
C ASP A 39 5.91 21.33 1.88
N PHE A 40 6.71 20.66 2.71
CA PHE A 40 7.66 19.66 2.23
C PHE A 40 6.96 18.53 1.48
N VAL A 41 5.90 17.95 2.06
CA VAL A 41 5.18 16.84 1.42
C VAL A 41 4.48 17.32 0.15
N ASN A 42 3.90 18.52 0.16
CA ASN A 42 3.29 19.15 -1.00
C ASN A 42 4.29 19.30 -2.16
N GLU A 43 5.42 19.97 -1.90
CA GLU A 43 6.47 20.22 -2.88
C GLU A 43 6.99 18.90 -3.47
N ALA A 44 7.27 17.92 -2.61
CA ALA A 44 7.78 16.63 -3.04
C ALA A 44 6.79 15.84 -3.91
N VAL A 45 5.50 15.82 -3.54
CA VAL A 45 4.48 15.13 -4.34
C VAL A 45 4.22 15.87 -5.66
N ARG A 46 4.21 17.21 -5.66
CA ARG A 46 4.10 17.99 -6.90
C ARG A 46 5.27 17.74 -7.84
N GLU A 47 6.48 17.61 -7.30
CA GLU A 47 7.64 17.23 -8.09
C GLU A 47 7.41 15.85 -8.72
N LEU A 48 6.98 14.84 -7.95
CA LEU A 48 6.66 13.50 -8.51
C LEU A 48 5.66 13.51 -9.67
N VAL A 49 4.66 14.41 -9.63
CA VAL A 49 3.66 14.54 -10.71
C VAL A 49 4.24 15.24 -11.95
N ARG A 50 5.17 16.17 -11.74
CA ARG A 50 5.75 17.02 -12.79
C ARG A 50 6.92 16.36 -13.51
N THR A 51 7.82 15.72 -12.75
CA THR A 51 9.06 15.13 -13.25
C THR A 51 8.76 14.02 -14.27
N ARG A 52 9.50 14.04 -15.39
CA ARG A 52 9.38 13.02 -16.45
C ARG A 52 10.45 11.94 -16.37
N ASP A 53 11.60 12.28 -15.79
CA ASP A 53 12.74 11.38 -15.63
C ASP A 53 12.52 10.40 -14.47
N PHE A 54 12.80 9.12 -14.71
CA PHE A 54 12.56 8.07 -13.73
C PHE A 54 13.55 8.12 -12.55
N SER A 55 14.79 8.54 -12.78
CA SER A 55 15.83 8.61 -11.76
C SER A 55 15.55 9.75 -10.77
N SER A 56 15.14 10.91 -11.28
CA SER A 56 14.69 12.03 -10.45
C SER A 56 13.45 11.65 -9.63
N VAL A 57 12.48 10.96 -10.24
CA VAL A 57 11.29 10.45 -9.51
C VAL A 57 11.66 9.46 -8.41
N ALA A 58 12.61 8.54 -8.66
CA ALA A 58 13.11 7.63 -7.64
C ALA A 58 13.80 8.38 -6.49
N THR A 59 14.60 9.39 -6.81
CA THR A 59 15.26 10.26 -5.83
C THR A 59 14.26 10.99 -4.95
N THR A 60 13.24 11.62 -5.55
CA THR A 60 12.20 12.33 -4.80
C THR A 60 11.43 11.39 -3.87
N ARG A 61 11.08 10.17 -4.31
CA ARG A 61 10.47 9.17 -3.42
C ARG A 61 11.38 8.82 -2.25
N SER A 62 12.66 8.59 -2.49
CA SER A 62 13.63 8.32 -1.42
C SER A 62 13.73 9.47 -0.41
N VAL A 63 13.70 10.71 -0.90
CA VAL A 63 13.68 11.93 -0.07
C VAL A 63 12.45 11.96 0.84
N ILE A 64 11.26 11.65 0.33
CA ILE A 64 10.02 11.59 1.12
C ILE A 64 10.11 10.46 2.16
N LEU A 65 10.47 9.24 1.72
CA LEU A 65 10.47 8.04 2.56
C LEU A 65 11.48 8.15 3.71
N SER A 66 12.66 8.71 3.48
CA SER A 66 13.70 8.93 4.51
C SER A 66 13.30 9.95 5.58
N ARG A 67 12.21 10.71 5.35
CA ARG A 67 11.73 11.81 6.21
C ARG A 67 10.36 11.56 6.82
N ARG A 68 9.75 10.39 6.62
CA ARG A 68 8.44 10.06 7.21
C ARG A 68 8.41 9.97 8.74
N SER A 69 9.58 9.88 9.39
CA SER A 69 9.73 9.82 10.84
C SER A 69 10.70 10.87 11.37
N SER A 70 10.38 11.43 12.53
CA SER A 70 11.29 12.19 13.40
C SER A 70 12.38 11.28 13.99
N LYS A 71 13.44 11.90 14.52
CA LYS A 71 14.53 11.24 15.24
C LYS A 71 14.46 11.46 16.77
N THR A 72 13.41 12.13 17.24
CA THR A 72 13.30 12.64 18.62
C THR A 72 12.00 12.16 19.31
N SER A 73 11.79 12.61 20.55
CA SER A 73 10.63 12.29 21.39
C SER A 73 9.27 12.71 20.80
N VAL A 74 9.23 13.67 19.87
CA VAL A 74 7.99 14.12 19.19
C VAL A 74 7.58 13.26 18.00
N GLN A 75 8.13 12.04 17.90
CA GLN A 75 7.87 11.10 16.80
C GLN A 75 6.38 10.90 16.52
N ALA A 76 5.54 10.81 17.55
CA ALA A 76 4.10 10.64 17.36
C ALA A 76 3.43 11.84 16.67
N GLN A 77 3.69 13.07 17.15
CA GLN A 77 3.13 14.29 16.57
C GLN A 77 3.63 14.51 15.14
N TYR A 78 4.93 14.31 14.90
CA TYR A 78 5.52 14.42 13.58
C TYR A 78 4.91 13.42 12.60
N ALA A 79 4.85 12.12 12.98
CA ALA A 79 4.35 11.06 12.11
C ALA A 79 2.85 11.23 11.80
N GLU A 80 2.07 11.71 12.78
CA GLU A 80 0.67 12.07 12.58
C GLU A 80 0.53 13.18 11.53
N ARG A 81 1.28 14.28 11.70
CA ARG A 81 1.22 15.41 10.78
C ARG A 81 1.69 15.03 9.37
N PHE A 82 2.83 14.34 9.28
CA PHE A 82 3.40 13.90 8.02
C PHE A 82 2.42 13.04 7.23
N SER A 83 1.73 12.13 7.90
CA SER A 83 0.74 11.26 7.25
C SER A 83 -0.49 12.01 6.77
N ARG A 84 -1.04 12.94 7.56
CA ARG A 84 -2.16 13.77 7.11
C ARG A 84 -1.80 14.54 5.85
N SER A 85 -0.60 15.13 5.82
CA SER A 85 -0.09 15.80 4.63
C SER A 85 0.12 14.81 3.47
N ALA A 86 0.65 13.61 3.73
CA ALA A 86 0.81 12.57 2.70
C ALA A 86 -0.54 12.17 2.09
N TYR A 87 -1.57 11.92 2.90
CA TYR A 87 -2.91 11.62 2.41
C TYR A 87 -3.45 12.75 1.53
N LYS A 88 -3.42 13.98 2.04
CA LYS A 88 -3.88 15.19 1.33
C LYS A 88 -3.22 15.33 -0.05
N TYR A 89 -1.89 15.28 -0.10
CA TYR A 89 -1.16 15.58 -1.32
C TYR A 89 -1.05 14.40 -2.28
N ILE A 90 -0.99 13.15 -1.79
CA ILE A 90 -1.07 11.97 -2.67
C ILE A 90 -2.45 11.88 -3.32
N SER A 91 -3.53 12.14 -2.55
CA SER A 91 -4.89 12.21 -3.12
C SER A 91 -5.00 13.28 -4.21
N SER A 92 -4.52 14.50 -3.93
CA SER A 92 -4.43 15.57 -4.94
C SER A 92 -3.58 15.16 -6.14
N GLY A 93 -2.45 14.49 -5.92
CA GLY A 93 -1.57 13.99 -6.98
C GLY A 93 -2.26 12.99 -7.90
N PHE A 94 -3.13 12.11 -7.38
CA PHE A 94 -3.94 11.24 -8.21
C PHE A 94 -4.98 12.02 -9.03
N GLN A 95 -5.64 13.01 -8.42
CA GLN A 95 -6.59 13.88 -9.13
C GLN A 95 -5.91 14.70 -10.25
N GLU A 96 -4.68 15.15 -10.02
CA GLU A 96 -3.86 15.82 -11.04
C GLU A 96 -3.45 14.84 -12.15
N ALA A 97 -3.07 13.61 -11.80
CA ALA A 97 -2.70 12.59 -12.76
C ALA A 97 -3.81 12.28 -13.77
N GLU A 98 -5.08 12.31 -13.34
CA GLU A 98 -6.24 12.13 -14.22
C GLU A 98 -6.32 13.16 -15.36
N LYS A 99 -5.78 14.37 -15.12
CA LYS A 99 -5.81 15.49 -16.07
C LYS A 99 -4.63 15.45 -17.06
N LEU A 100 -3.67 14.54 -16.87
CA LEU A 100 -2.45 14.48 -17.67
C LEU A 100 -2.68 13.78 -19.01
N THR A 101 -2.18 14.41 -20.06
CA THR A 101 -1.99 13.80 -21.38
C THR A 101 -0.49 13.73 -21.71
N PRO A 102 -0.03 12.71 -22.46
CA PRO A 102 -0.77 11.53 -22.94
C PRO A 102 -1.00 10.46 -21.84
N GLU A 103 -1.82 9.45 -22.11
CA GLU A 103 -2.19 8.37 -21.14
C GLU A 103 -0.97 7.69 -20.49
N GLY A 104 0.13 7.53 -21.24
CA GLY A 104 1.38 6.99 -20.70
C GLY A 104 1.97 7.83 -19.56
N ARG A 105 1.78 9.17 -19.57
CA ARG A 105 2.20 10.06 -18.49
C ARG A 105 1.33 9.88 -17.25
N LYS A 106 0.01 9.80 -17.45
CA LYS A 106 -0.97 9.52 -16.38
C LYS A 106 -0.63 8.20 -15.68
N LEU A 107 -0.41 7.13 -16.44
CA LEU A 107 -0.01 5.83 -15.89
C LEU A 107 1.28 5.93 -15.06
N LYS A 108 2.33 6.59 -15.58
CA LYS A 108 3.60 6.76 -14.87
C LYS A 108 3.42 7.47 -13.53
N VAL A 109 2.63 8.56 -13.49
CA VAL A 109 2.38 9.28 -12.23
C VAL A 109 1.62 8.41 -11.23
N LYS A 110 0.54 7.75 -11.65
CA LYS A 110 -0.21 6.83 -10.77
C LYS A 110 0.66 5.73 -10.18
N VAL A 111 1.48 5.09 -11.01
CA VAL A 111 2.43 4.04 -10.59
C VAL A 111 3.39 4.59 -9.54
N ASN A 112 3.95 5.77 -9.74
CA ASN A 112 4.90 6.36 -8.80
C ASN A 112 4.25 6.75 -7.46
N LEU A 113 3.02 7.27 -7.49
CA LEU A 113 2.26 7.56 -6.27
C LEU A 113 1.92 6.28 -5.50
N LEU A 114 1.53 5.20 -6.17
CA LEU A 114 1.28 3.91 -5.51
C LEU A 114 2.56 3.30 -4.93
N ILE A 115 3.71 3.41 -5.62
CA ILE A 115 4.99 2.95 -5.06
C ILE A 115 5.38 3.80 -3.83
N LEU A 116 5.09 5.11 -3.86
CA LEU A 116 5.30 5.95 -2.68
C LEU A 116 4.40 5.49 -1.51
N MET A 117 3.12 5.21 -1.76
CA MET A 117 2.20 4.69 -0.74
C MET A 117 2.68 3.35 -0.14
N ASP A 118 3.07 2.39 -0.98
CA ASP A 118 3.65 1.12 -0.54
C ASP A 118 4.90 1.34 0.33
N GLY A 119 5.76 2.28 -0.08
CA GLY A 119 6.96 2.66 0.67
C GLY A 119 6.64 3.31 2.01
N LEU A 120 5.62 4.17 2.08
CA LEU A 120 5.19 4.87 3.29
C LEU A 120 4.65 3.90 4.34
N ARG A 121 4.00 2.81 3.89
CA ARG A 121 3.39 1.80 4.76
C ARG A 121 2.45 2.44 5.77
N ASP A 122 1.62 3.39 5.35
CA ASP A 122 0.70 4.09 6.25
C ASP A 122 -0.72 3.60 6.03
N VAL A 123 -1.33 3.03 7.07
CA VAL A 123 -2.68 2.46 6.99
C VAL A 123 -3.75 3.49 6.65
N ARG A 124 -3.50 4.78 6.92
CA ARG A 124 -4.42 5.88 6.57
C ARG A 124 -4.51 6.12 5.06
N LEU A 125 -3.55 5.62 4.29
CA LEU A 125 -3.58 5.70 2.82
C LEU A 125 -4.37 4.54 2.18
N ALA A 126 -4.85 3.58 2.96
CA ALA A 126 -5.50 2.38 2.44
C ALA A 126 -6.72 2.67 1.57
N GLU A 127 -7.54 3.66 1.93
CA GLU A 127 -8.73 4.03 1.16
C GLU A 127 -8.40 4.44 -0.28
N LEU A 128 -7.31 5.21 -0.47
CA LEU A 128 -6.85 5.63 -1.79
C LEU A 128 -6.48 4.41 -2.67
N ALA A 129 -5.80 3.42 -2.08
CA ALA A 129 -5.41 2.20 -2.79
C ALA A 129 -6.61 1.27 -3.05
N ILE A 130 -7.55 1.17 -2.11
CA ILE A 130 -8.81 0.41 -2.29
C ILE A 130 -9.55 0.90 -3.52
N GLY A 131 -9.63 2.22 -3.74
CA GLY A 131 -10.23 2.83 -4.92
C GLY A 131 -9.60 2.39 -6.26
N MET A 132 -8.38 1.84 -6.23
CA MET A 132 -7.62 1.43 -7.42
C MET A 132 -7.60 -0.08 -7.67
N LEU A 133 -8.20 -0.89 -6.78
CA LEU A 133 -8.24 -2.36 -6.93
C LEU A 133 -8.95 -2.82 -8.21
N LYS A 134 -9.85 -1.98 -8.75
CA LYS A 134 -10.62 -2.26 -9.98
C LYS A 134 -10.08 -1.53 -11.22
N ASP A 135 -8.94 -0.85 -11.14
CA ASP A 135 -8.35 -0.14 -12.28
C ASP A 135 -8.15 -1.11 -13.46
N LYS A 136 -8.29 -0.66 -14.71
CA LYS A 136 -8.14 -1.53 -15.90
C LYS A 136 -6.69 -1.97 -16.09
N ASN A 137 -5.73 -1.15 -15.66
CA ASN A 137 -4.31 -1.43 -15.78
C ASN A 137 -3.85 -2.45 -14.71
N THR A 138 -3.17 -3.50 -15.16
CA THR A 138 -2.69 -4.59 -14.29
C THR A 138 -1.66 -4.15 -13.26
N VAL A 139 -0.79 -3.20 -13.61
CA VAL A 139 0.26 -2.66 -12.73
C VAL A 139 -0.34 -1.80 -11.63
N ILE A 140 -1.33 -0.96 -11.96
CA ILE A 140 -2.05 -0.15 -10.98
C ILE A 140 -2.73 -1.07 -9.95
N ARG A 141 -3.47 -2.09 -10.41
CA ARG A 141 -4.12 -3.05 -9.49
C ARG A 141 -3.11 -3.79 -8.61
N TYR A 142 -2.01 -4.28 -9.19
CA TYR A 142 -0.96 -4.97 -8.44
C TYR A 142 -0.40 -4.08 -7.32
N LEU A 143 -0.04 -2.83 -7.64
CA LEU A 143 0.51 -1.90 -6.66
C LEU A 143 -0.53 -1.46 -5.62
N ALA A 144 -1.80 -1.35 -6.02
CA ALA A 144 -2.90 -1.07 -5.11
C ALA A 144 -3.06 -2.18 -4.06
N VAL A 145 -3.08 -3.45 -4.48
CA VAL A 145 -3.09 -4.61 -3.58
C VAL A 145 -1.86 -4.57 -2.67
N ARG A 146 -0.66 -4.45 -3.24
CA ARG A 146 0.58 -4.44 -2.47
C ARG A 146 0.64 -3.32 -1.43
N SER A 147 0.12 -2.14 -1.75
CA SER A 147 0.08 -0.98 -0.84
C SER A 147 -0.78 -1.21 0.41
N ILE A 148 -1.76 -2.12 0.36
CA ILE A 148 -2.65 -2.44 1.49
C ILE A 148 -2.37 -3.81 2.10
N THR A 149 -1.57 -4.66 1.47
CA THR A 149 -1.24 -6.01 1.96
C THR A 149 0.15 -6.16 2.54
N ASN A 150 1.03 -5.16 2.43
CA ASN A 150 2.40 -5.28 2.93
C ASN A 150 2.47 -5.43 4.46
N ALA A 151 3.57 -6.03 4.95
CA ALA A 151 3.77 -6.35 6.36
C ALA A 151 3.70 -5.14 7.31
N GLY A 152 4.04 -3.93 6.84
CA GLY A 152 3.93 -2.72 7.66
C GLY A 152 2.48 -2.31 7.92
N ILE A 153 1.60 -2.53 6.94
CA ILE A 153 0.16 -2.33 7.07
C ILE A 153 -0.44 -3.40 7.98
N VAL A 154 -0.12 -4.68 7.76
CA VAL A 154 -0.58 -5.79 8.62
C VAL A 154 -0.22 -5.53 10.09
N LYS A 155 1.03 -5.12 10.36
CA LYS A 155 1.45 -4.78 11.72
C LYS A 155 0.59 -3.67 12.34
N GLN A 156 0.29 -2.60 11.60
CA GLN A 156 -0.55 -1.52 12.09
C GLN A 156 -1.99 -1.97 12.33
N LEU A 157 -2.56 -2.75 11.40
CA LEU A 157 -3.92 -3.27 11.54
C LEU A 157 -4.07 -4.15 12.79
N ASN A 158 -3.09 -5.01 13.06
CA ASN A 158 -3.09 -5.89 14.23
C ASN A 158 -2.78 -5.20 15.55
N SER A 159 -2.10 -4.05 15.53
CA SER A 159 -1.71 -3.31 16.75
C SER A 159 -2.74 -2.25 17.16
N GLY A 160 -3.78 -2.00 16.35
CA GLY A 160 -4.78 -0.97 16.62
C GLY A 160 -6.02 -1.51 17.35
N GLY A 161 -6.86 -0.57 17.79
CA GLY A 161 -8.17 -0.88 18.35
C GLY A 161 -9.23 -1.15 17.29
N ALA A 162 -10.49 -0.95 17.66
CA ALA A 162 -11.66 -1.31 16.85
C ALA A 162 -11.66 -0.74 15.42
N ASP A 163 -11.12 0.48 15.21
CA ASP A 163 -11.10 1.11 13.89
C ASP A 163 -10.13 0.41 12.92
N ASN A 164 -8.99 -0.08 13.40
CA ASN A 164 -8.08 -0.86 12.59
C ASN A 164 -8.67 -2.23 12.25
N SER A 165 -9.41 -2.86 13.17
CA SER A 165 -10.15 -4.09 12.88
C SER A 165 -11.25 -3.87 11.83
N LYS A 166 -11.97 -2.73 11.88
CA LYS A 166 -12.95 -2.36 10.85
C LYS A 166 -12.29 -2.20 9.48
N LEU A 167 -11.15 -1.50 9.42
CA LEU A 167 -10.42 -1.31 8.18
C LEU A 167 -9.83 -2.62 7.64
N ALA A 168 -9.31 -3.50 8.50
CA ALA A 168 -8.86 -4.83 8.11
C ALA A 168 -10.00 -5.65 7.48
N ARG A 169 -11.20 -5.62 8.09
CA ARG A 169 -12.39 -6.26 7.50
C ARG A 169 -12.75 -5.68 6.14
N LEU A 170 -12.72 -4.36 6.00
CA LEU A 170 -12.96 -3.70 4.72
C LEU A 170 -11.94 -4.14 3.67
N ILE A 171 -10.64 -4.18 4.00
CA ILE A 171 -9.61 -4.64 3.06
C ILE A 171 -9.87 -6.10 2.66
N VAL A 172 -10.12 -6.99 3.63
CA VAL A 172 -10.45 -8.39 3.36
C VAL A 172 -11.67 -8.53 2.44
N GLU A 173 -12.74 -7.78 2.69
CA GLU A 173 -13.94 -7.77 1.88
C GLU A 173 -13.61 -7.37 0.43
N ARG A 174 -12.88 -6.27 0.25
CA ARG A 174 -12.49 -5.77 -1.07
C ARG A 174 -11.56 -6.72 -1.82
N LEU A 175 -10.61 -7.33 -1.14
CA LEU A 175 -9.71 -8.34 -1.72
C LEU A 175 -10.45 -9.62 -2.12
N GLY A 176 -11.47 -10.01 -1.34
CA GLY A 176 -12.30 -11.18 -1.61
C GLY A 176 -13.33 -11.02 -2.73
N GLU A 177 -13.42 -9.85 -3.38
CA GLU A 177 -14.35 -9.67 -4.49
C GLU A 177 -13.95 -10.54 -5.71
N PRO A 178 -14.92 -11.12 -6.45
CA PRO A 178 -14.65 -12.04 -7.56
C PRO A 178 -13.67 -11.53 -8.63
N PRO A 179 -13.64 -10.24 -9.01
CA PRO A 179 -12.68 -9.73 -9.99
C PRO A 179 -11.21 -9.89 -9.60
N LEU A 180 -10.90 -9.96 -8.29
CA LEU A 180 -9.54 -10.17 -7.77
C LEU A 180 -9.24 -11.65 -7.55
N LEU A 181 -10.21 -12.45 -7.09
CA LEU A 181 -10.01 -13.90 -6.94
C LEU A 181 -9.87 -14.63 -8.30
N SER A 182 -10.49 -14.10 -9.35
CA SER A 182 -10.39 -14.62 -10.73
C SER A 182 -9.20 -14.05 -11.51
N TYR A 183 -8.32 -13.28 -10.86
CA TYR A 183 -7.32 -12.47 -11.55
C TYR A 183 -6.36 -13.27 -12.42
N GLU A 184 -5.96 -14.45 -11.97
CA GLU A 184 -5.09 -15.35 -12.71
C GLU A 184 -5.71 -15.95 -13.98
N SER A 185 -7.05 -16.00 -14.06
CA SER A 185 -7.77 -16.67 -15.15
C SER A 185 -8.02 -15.77 -16.36
N LYS A 186 -7.66 -14.49 -16.29
CA LYS A 186 -7.86 -13.54 -17.39
C LYS A 186 -6.93 -13.88 -18.56
N LYS A 187 -7.52 -14.12 -19.75
CA LYS A 187 -6.77 -14.18 -21.02
C LYS A 187 -5.97 -12.88 -21.17
N GLY A 188 -4.64 -12.99 -21.27
CA GLY A 188 -3.74 -11.84 -21.40
C GLY A 188 -2.84 -11.51 -20.20
N GLY A 189 -2.67 -12.42 -19.24
CA GLY A 189 -1.63 -12.30 -18.21
C GLY A 189 -2.16 -11.89 -16.84
N GLY A 190 -2.92 -12.79 -16.20
CA GLY A 190 -3.16 -12.71 -14.77
C GLY A 190 -1.84 -12.72 -13.97
N CYS A 191 -1.84 -12.11 -12.77
CA CYS A 191 -0.65 -12.02 -11.93
C CYS A 191 -0.84 -12.92 -10.69
N PRO A 192 -0.24 -14.13 -10.64
CA PRO A 192 -0.35 -15.02 -9.47
C PRO A 192 0.16 -14.38 -8.18
N GLU A 193 1.08 -13.43 -8.33
CA GLU A 193 1.59 -12.60 -7.25
C GLU A 193 0.50 -11.84 -6.49
N VAL A 194 -0.58 -11.39 -7.16
CA VAL A 194 -1.70 -10.74 -6.47
C VAL A 194 -2.39 -11.71 -5.51
N ILE A 195 -2.60 -12.96 -5.92
CA ILE A 195 -3.18 -14.00 -5.07
C ILE A 195 -2.24 -14.32 -3.91
N ARG A 196 -0.91 -14.40 -4.15
CA ARG A 196 0.09 -14.55 -3.09
C ARG A 196 -0.02 -13.44 -2.05
N LEU A 197 -0.03 -12.17 -2.48
CA LEU A 197 -0.15 -11.01 -1.60
C LEU A 197 -1.45 -11.02 -0.80
N MET A 198 -2.56 -11.44 -1.41
CA MET A 198 -3.84 -11.58 -0.72
C MET A 198 -3.81 -12.69 0.32
N ALA A 199 -3.23 -13.85 0.00
CA ALA A 199 -3.10 -14.98 0.92
C ALA A 199 -2.20 -14.63 2.12
N GLU A 200 -1.07 -13.98 1.89
CA GLU A 200 -0.17 -13.52 2.95
C GLU A 200 -0.83 -12.50 3.86
N PHE A 201 -1.57 -11.55 3.30
CA PHE A 201 -2.35 -10.61 4.08
C PHE A 201 -3.43 -11.31 4.91
N ALA A 202 -4.20 -12.19 4.27
CA ALA A 202 -5.28 -12.97 4.89
C ALA A 202 -4.77 -13.80 6.08
N ALA A 203 -3.61 -14.43 5.93
CA ALA A 203 -2.92 -15.13 7.02
C ALA A 203 -2.35 -14.18 8.08
N GLY A 204 -1.84 -13.02 7.67
CA GLY A 204 -1.18 -12.07 8.56
C GLY A 204 -2.12 -11.25 9.46
N VAL A 205 -3.37 -11.02 9.05
CA VAL A 205 -4.31 -10.21 9.85
C VAL A 205 -5.00 -11.03 10.95
N ASN A 206 -5.16 -10.40 12.12
CA ASN A 206 -5.75 -11.03 13.32
C ASN A 206 -7.27 -10.83 13.38
N ILE A 207 -7.97 -11.24 12.32
CA ILE A 207 -9.44 -11.22 12.24
C ILE A 207 -9.95 -12.49 11.56
N ALA A 208 -11.11 -13.00 11.99
CA ALA A 208 -11.71 -14.22 11.43
C ALA A 208 -11.93 -14.13 9.91
N GLN A 209 -12.31 -12.96 9.40
CA GLN A 209 -12.54 -12.76 7.97
C GLN A 209 -11.26 -12.96 7.13
N GLY A 210 -10.08 -12.73 7.74
CA GLY A 210 -8.80 -13.04 7.09
C GLY A 210 -8.67 -14.54 6.83
N GLU A 211 -9.03 -15.37 7.81
CA GLU A 211 -9.01 -16.83 7.68
C GLU A 211 -10.03 -17.29 6.63
N ASP A 212 -11.22 -16.70 6.60
CA ASP A 212 -12.23 -16.96 5.57
C ASP A 212 -11.73 -16.62 4.16
N LEU A 213 -10.99 -15.52 4.00
CA LEU A 213 -10.39 -15.15 2.72
C LEU A 213 -9.30 -16.13 2.31
N LEU A 214 -8.45 -16.58 3.25
CA LEU A 214 -7.42 -17.57 2.97
C LEU A 214 -8.05 -18.90 2.53
N GLY A 215 -9.11 -19.35 3.22
CA GLY A 215 -9.89 -20.53 2.83
C GLY A 215 -10.47 -20.41 1.43
N ARG A 216 -11.13 -19.28 1.10
CA ARG A 216 -11.65 -19.02 -0.24
C ARG A 216 -10.58 -19.02 -1.33
N ILE A 217 -9.38 -18.52 -1.03
CA ILE A 217 -8.24 -18.57 -1.95
C ILE A 217 -7.81 -20.02 -2.18
N ALA A 218 -7.71 -20.82 -1.12
CA ALA A 218 -7.37 -22.24 -1.21
C ALA A 218 -8.42 -23.03 -2.00
N ASP A 219 -9.71 -22.84 -1.73
CA ASP A 219 -10.81 -23.48 -2.45
C ASP A 219 -10.79 -23.11 -3.94
N MET A 220 -10.56 -21.84 -4.24
CA MET A 220 -10.42 -21.36 -5.62
C MET A 220 -9.26 -22.06 -6.35
N ARG A 221 -8.12 -22.26 -5.68
CA ARG A 221 -6.98 -22.97 -6.26
C ARG A 221 -7.25 -24.47 -6.42
N MET A 222 -7.84 -25.11 -5.41
CA MET A 222 -8.25 -26.52 -5.46
C MET A 222 -9.22 -26.79 -6.62
N LYS A 223 -10.20 -25.91 -6.83
CA LYS A 223 -11.12 -26.00 -7.97
C LYS A 223 -10.38 -26.04 -9.32
N ARG A 224 -9.25 -25.32 -9.47
CA ARG A 224 -8.48 -25.36 -10.72
C ARG A 224 -7.78 -26.69 -10.97
N TYR A 225 -7.37 -27.38 -9.91
CA TYR A 225 -6.87 -28.75 -10.03
C TYR A 225 -7.99 -29.70 -10.49
N VAL A 226 -9.17 -29.57 -9.88
CA VAL A 226 -10.36 -30.35 -10.27
C VAL A 226 -10.73 -30.10 -11.73
N ASP A 227 -10.68 -28.84 -12.17
CA ASP A 227 -11.02 -28.43 -13.54
C ASP A 227 -9.86 -28.64 -14.54
N TRP A 228 -8.70 -29.13 -14.08
CA TRP A 228 -7.46 -29.27 -14.87
C TRP A 228 -7.00 -27.98 -15.58
N THR A 229 -7.24 -26.84 -14.92
CA THR A 229 -6.88 -25.49 -15.42
C THR A 229 -5.77 -24.83 -14.60
N VAL A 230 -5.15 -25.58 -13.68
CA VAL A 230 -4.11 -25.07 -12.80
C VAL A 230 -2.92 -24.51 -13.57
N LYS A 231 -2.39 -23.39 -13.07
CA LYS A 231 -1.16 -22.72 -13.52
C LYS A 231 -0.45 -22.17 -12.29
N TYR A 232 0.87 -22.01 -12.38
CA TYR A 232 1.71 -21.43 -11.32
C TYR A 232 1.67 -22.22 -10.01
N GLU A 233 1.96 -23.52 -10.05
CA GLU A 233 1.88 -24.43 -8.90
C GLU A 233 2.77 -24.03 -7.70
N LEU A 234 3.85 -23.29 -7.94
CA LEU A 234 4.69 -22.75 -6.86
C LEU A 234 3.91 -21.81 -5.91
N LEU A 235 2.84 -21.17 -6.38
CA LEU A 235 1.95 -20.39 -5.52
C LEU A 235 1.26 -21.28 -4.48
N ASP A 236 0.89 -22.51 -4.86
CA ASP A 236 0.14 -23.42 -4.01
C ASP A 236 0.97 -23.87 -2.82
N ALA A 237 2.28 -24.08 -3.01
CA ALA A 237 3.21 -24.35 -1.92
C ALA A 237 3.20 -23.23 -0.86
N ALA A 238 3.14 -21.96 -1.30
CA ALA A 238 3.04 -20.83 -0.39
C ALA A 238 1.69 -20.80 0.35
N ILE A 239 0.57 -21.04 -0.34
CA ILE A 239 -0.76 -21.07 0.26
C ILE A 239 -0.88 -22.21 1.28
N LEU A 240 -0.44 -23.42 0.93
CA LEU A 240 -0.45 -24.58 1.83
C LEU A 240 0.40 -24.32 3.09
N ARG A 241 1.56 -23.68 2.94
CA ARG A 241 2.37 -23.28 4.08
C ARG A 241 1.63 -22.30 4.99
N LEU A 242 0.98 -21.28 4.44
CA LEU A 242 0.20 -20.31 5.23
C LEU A 242 -0.97 -20.97 5.97
N LEU A 243 -1.67 -21.92 5.33
CA LEU A 243 -2.72 -22.71 5.97
C LEU A 243 -2.17 -23.55 7.13
N PHE A 244 -1.05 -24.23 6.91
CA PHE A 244 -0.39 -25.03 7.94
C PHE A 244 0.04 -24.18 9.15
N GLU A 245 0.64 -23.02 8.90
CA GLU A 245 1.05 -22.06 9.95
C GLU A 245 -0.17 -21.59 10.77
N LYS A 246 -1.33 -21.38 10.14
CA LYS A 246 -2.58 -21.03 10.82
C LYS A 246 -3.13 -22.15 11.69
N ILE A 247 -3.17 -23.38 11.17
CA ILE A 247 -3.65 -24.55 11.92
C ILE A 247 -2.73 -24.88 13.09
N SER A 248 -1.42 -24.69 12.90
CA SER A 248 -0.39 -25.01 13.92
C SER A 248 -0.22 -23.91 14.97
N SER A 249 -0.82 -22.74 14.78
CA SER A 249 -0.75 -21.65 15.75
C SER A 249 -1.65 -21.97 16.96
N PRO A 250 -1.13 -21.94 18.20
CA PRO A 250 -1.94 -22.24 19.37
C PRO A 250 -3.08 -21.22 19.52
N VAL A 251 -4.30 -21.71 19.71
CA VAL A 251 -5.47 -20.87 20.00
C VAL A 251 -5.15 -19.96 21.20
N PRO A 252 -5.33 -18.63 21.10
CA PRO A 252 -5.15 -17.74 22.23
C PRO A 252 -6.02 -18.19 23.42
N LYS A 253 -5.42 -18.29 24.61
CA LYS A 253 -6.05 -18.71 25.87
C LYS A 253 -7.31 -17.92 26.31
N SER A 254 -7.80 -16.95 25.54
CA SER A 254 -9.04 -16.22 25.83
C SER A 254 -10.32 -16.94 25.38
N MET A 255 -10.21 -18.15 24.81
CA MET A 255 -11.36 -19.01 24.45
C MET A 255 -11.28 -20.41 25.08
N SER A 256 -10.72 -20.54 26.30
CA SER A 256 -11.01 -21.74 27.09
C SER A 256 -12.44 -21.64 27.62
N PRO A 257 -13.34 -22.59 27.30
CA PRO A 257 -14.60 -22.68 28.02
C PRO A 257 -14.25 -22.92 29.49
N GLY A 258 -14.76 -22.05 30.37
CA GLY A 258 -14.63 -22.22 31.81
C GLY A 258 -15.12 -23.61 32.21
N PRO A 259 -14.54 -24.22 33.26
CA PRO A 259 -14.93 -25.55 33.68
C PRO A 259 -16.42 -25.53 34.02
N PHE A 260 -17.19 -26.38 33.34
CA PHE A 260 -18.56 -26.65 33.70
C PHE A 260 -18.58 -27.04 35.18
N GLY A 261 -19.21 -26.19 35.99
CA GLY A 261 -19.59 -26.52 37.35
C GLY A 261 -20.60 -27.65 37.29
N THR A 262 -20.26 -28.74 37.94
CA THR A 262 -21.18 -29.79 38.35
C THR A 262 -22.09 -29.24 39.46
N GLU A 263 -23.38 -29.17 39.19
CA GLU A 263 -24.44 -29.43 40.19
C GLU A 263 -25.26 -30.62 39.68
#